data_AF-A0A026WNU3-F1
#
_entry.id   AF-A0A026WNU3-F1
#
_cell.length_a   1.000
_cell.length_b   1.000
_cell.length_c   1.000
_cell.angle_alpha   90.00
_cell.angle_beta   90.00
_cell.angle_gamma   90.00
#
_symmetry.space_group_name_H-M   'P 1'
#
loop_
_entity.id
_entity.type
_entity.pdbx_description
1 polymer ?
#
loop_
_entity_poly.entity_id
_entity_poly.type
_entity_poly.pdbx_seq_one_letter_code
_entity_poly.pdbx_strand_id
1 'polypeptide(L)' 'MEERKIRWRLMERAKIERARGKEVKVENRRIMIEGEEWVWDMEEQDVVKKRLGRGEKKG' A
#
# COMPACT_ATOMS: atom_id res chain seq x y z
N MET A 1 11.49 -6.74 16.00
CA MET A 1 10.19 -7.46 15.98
C MET A 1 9.15 -6.76 15.10
N GLU A 2 9.32 -5.47 14.79
CA GLU A 2 8.37 -4.66 14.01
C GLU A 2 8.28 -5.00 12.53
N GLU A 3 9.39 -5.30 11.85
CA GLU A 3 9.37 -5.53 10.39
C GLU A 3 8.51 -6.73 9.96
N ARG A 4 8.42 -7.78 10.80
CA ARG A 4 7.52 -8.92 10.53
C ARG A 4 6.04 -8.52 10.62
N LYS A 5 5.67 -7.64 11.55
CA LYS A 5 4.28 -7.15 11.68
C LYS A 5 3.88 -6.26 10.50
N ILE A 6 4.79 -5.38 10.08
CA ILE A 6 4.59 -4.48 8.94
C ILE A 6 4.31 -5.27 7.66
N ARG A 7 5.20 -6.23 7.36
CA ARG A 7 5.06 -7.07 6.17
C ARG A 7 3.78 -7.90 6.21
N TRP A 8 3.41 -8.41 7.37
CA TRP A 8 2.18 -9.20 7.52
C TRP A 8 0.92 -8.37 7.27
N ARG A 9 0.83 -7.14 7.82
CA ARG A 9 -0.29 -6.21 7.56
C ARG A 9 -0.42 -5.84 6.08
N LEU A 10 0.70 -5.56 5.40
CA LEU A 10 0.71 -5.29 3.96
C LEU A 10 0.24 -6.51 3.15
N MET A 11 0.65 -7.72 3.54
CA MET A 11 0.22 -8.96 2.90
C MET A 11 -1.27 -9.27 3.14
N GLU A 12 -1.79 -9.01 4.35
CA GLU A 12 -3.23 -9.14 4.64
C GLU A 12 -4.06 -8.21 3.75
N ARG A 13 -3.68 -6.93 3.67
CA ARG A 13 -4.33 -5.96 2.79
C ARG A 13 -4.29 -6.42 1.34
N ALA A 14 -3.14 -6.91 0.88
CA ALA A 14 -3.00 -7.43 -0.47
C ALA A 14 -3.88 -8.65 -0.74
N LYS A 15 -4.04 -9.55 0.24
CA LYS A 15 -4.90 -10.73 0.12
C LYS A 15 -6.38 -10.34 0.03
N ILE A 16 -6.82 -9.38 0.83
CA ILE A 16 -8.20 -8.86 0.80
C ILE A 16 -8.50 -8.21 -0.55
N GLU A 17 -7.61 -7.35 -1.04
CA GLU A 17 -7.83 -6.65 -2.31
C GLU A 17 -7.75 -7.62 -3.51
N ARG A 18 -6.86 -8.62 -3.47
CA ARG A 18 -6.87 -9.72 -4.47
C ARG A 18 -8.16 -10.52 -4.45
N ALA A 19 -8.70 -10.82 -3.26
CA ALA A 19 -9.99 -11.51 -3.14
C ALA A 19 -11.16 -10.67 -3.68
N ARG A 20 -11.02 -9.35 -3.72
CA ARG A 20 -11.95 -8.42 -4.38
C ARG A 20 -11.75 -8.32 -5.89
N GLY A 21 -10.83 -9.10 -6.47
CA GLY A 21 -10.55 -9.11 -7.91
C GLY A 21 -9.59 -8.00 -8.38
N LYS A 22 -8.92 -7.31 -7.46
CA LYS A 22 -8.01 -6.21 -7.80
C LYS A 22 -6.61 -6.70 -8.11
N GLU A 23 -5.93 -6.02 -9.05
CA GLU A 23 -4.51 -6.27 -9.31
C GLU A 23 -3.66 -5.71 -8.16
N VAL A 24 -2.98 -6.60 -7.44
CA VAL A 24 -2.10 -6.23 -6.33
C VAL A 24 -0.67 -6.70 -6.55
N LYS A 25 0.27 -5.75 -6.54
CA LYS A 25 1.72 -6.00 -6.56
C LYS A 25 2.30 -5.69 -5.20
N VAL A 26 2.92 -6.67 -4.56
CA VAL A 26 3.58 -6.51 -3.26
C VAL A 26 5.07 -6.35 -3.49
N GLU A 27 5.62 -5.23 -3.07
CA GLU A 27 7.05 -4.97 -2.97
C GLU A 27 7.48 -4.87 -1.50
N ASN A 28 8.79 -4.92 -1.24
CA ASN A 28 9.37 -5.18 0.09
C ASN A 28 8.73 -4.38 1.26
N ARG A 29 8.40 -3.10 1.04
CA ARG A 29 7.73 -2.22 2.03
C ARG A 29 6.55 -1.41 1.47
N ARG A 30 6.01 -1.82 0.32
CA ARG A 30 4.88 -1.13 -0.34
C ARG A 30 4.03 -2.10 -1.13
N ILE A 31 2.75 -1.80 -1.30
CA ILE A 31 1.86 -2.56 -2.18
C ILE A 31 1.23 -1.60 -3.19
N MET A 32 1.19 -1.99 -4.44
CA MET A 32 0.41 -1.30 -5.46
C MET A 32 -0.91 -2.04 -5.64
N ILE A 33 -2.02 -1.33 -5.54
CA ILE A 33 -3.37 -1.85 -5.73
C ILE A 33 -4.02 -1.01 -6.83
N GLU A 34 -4.34 -1.62 -7.98
CA GLU A 34 -4.98 -0.93 -9.12
C GLU A 34 -4.27 0.36 -9.57
N GLY A 35 -2.93 0.38 -9.50
CA GLY A 35 -2.13 1.57 -9.84
C GLY A 35 -2.03 2.62 -8.73
N GLU A 36 -2.60 2.36 -7.55
CA GLU A 36 -2.45 3.19 -6.36
C GLU A 36 -1.33 2.63 -5.48
N GLU A 37 -0.37 3.48 -5.08
CA GLU A 37 0.69 3.09 -4.16
C GLU A 37 0.17 3.16 -2.72
N TRP A 38 0.37 2.09 -1.97
CA TRP A 38 0.10 2.01 -0.55
C TRP A 38 1.39 1.65 0.15
N VAL A 39 1.79 2.46 1.12
CA VAL A 39 3.03 2.30 1.88
C VAL A 39 2.72 2.13 3.35
N TRP A 40 3.59 1.41 4.05
CA TRP A 40 3.53 1.39 5.50
C TRP A 40 4.09 2.71 6.06
N ASP A 41 3.28 3.44 6.79
CA ASP A 41 3.72 4.62 7.53
C ASP A 41 4.16 4.20 8.94
N MET A 42 5.41 4.52 9.31
CA MET A 42 5.92 4.15 10.63
C MET A 42 5.42 5.08 11.74
N GLU A 43 5.04 6.32 11.42
CA GLU A 43 4.50 7.28 12.40
C GLU A 43 3.04 6.93 12.73
N GLU A 44 2.21 6.68 11.72
CA GLU A 44 0.82 6.27 11.93
C GLU A 44 0.67 4.78 12.27
N GLN A 45 1.73 3.99 12.09
CA GLN A 45 1.70 2.53 12.20
C GLN A 45 0.53 1.90 11.43
N ASP A 46 0.24 2.46 10.24
CA ASP A 46 -0.86 2.04 9.37
C ASP A 46 -0.47 2.06 7.88
N VAL A 47 -1.34 1.51 7.02
CA VAL A 47 -1.11 1.42 5.58
C VAL A 47 -1.74 2.64 4.92
N VAL A 48 -0.93 3.65 4.64
CA VAL A 48 -1.39 4.90 4.04
C VAL A 48 -1.37 4.82 2.52
N LYS A 49 -2.42 5.37 1.90
CA LYS A 49 -2.52 5.50 0.46
C LYS A 49 -1.69 6.70 -0.01
N LYS A 50 -0.59 6.42 -0.70
CA LYS A 50 0.19 7.44 -1.38
C LYS A 50 -0.38 7.62 -2.78
N ARG A 51 -1.19 8.67 -2.95
CA ARG A 51 -1.65 9.07 -4.28
C ARG A 51 -0.40 9.49 -5.06
N LEU A 52 0.08 8.64 -5.97
CA LEU A 52 1.10 9.01 -6.95
C LEU A 52 0.53 10.20 -7.71
N GLY A 53 0.95 11.40 -7.32
CA GLY A 53 0.44 12.64 -7.88
C GLY A 53 0.69 12.66 -9.38
N ARG A 54 -0.36 12.45 -10.18
CA ARG A 54 -0.54 13.32 -11.34
C ARG A 54 -0.61 14.72 -10.75
N GLY A 55 0.44 15.50 -10.98
CA GLY A 55 0.48 16.88 -10.56
C GLY A 55 -0.79 17.59 -11.02
N GLU A 56 -1.62 18.00 -10.05
CA GLU A 56 -2.38 19.22 -10.23
C GLU A 56 -1.35 20.35 -10.27
N LYS A 57 -0.90 20.72 -11.47
CA LYS A 57 -0.67 22.14 -11.76
C LYS A 57 -1.92 22.65 -12.44
N LYS A 58 -2.88 23.07 -11.61
CA LYS A 58 -3.66 24.27 -11.90
C LYS A 58 -2.71 25.46 -11.72
N GLY A 59 -2.64 26.34 -12.71
CA GLY A 59 -1.85 27.57 -12.68
C GLY A 59 -1.12 27.79 -13.98
#